data_AF-A0A2W5N6P8-F1
#
_entry.id   AF-A0A2W5N6P8-F1
#
_cell.length_a   1.000
_cell.length_b   1.000
_cell.length_c   1.000
_cell.angle_alpha   90.00
_cell.angle_beta   90.00
_cell.angle_gamma   90.00
#
_symmetry.space_group_name_H-M   'P 1'
#
loop_
_entity.id
_entity.type
_entity.pdbx_description
1 polymer ?
#
loop_
_entity_poly.entity_id
_entity_poly.type
_entity_poly.pdbx_seq_one_letter_code
_entity_poly.pdbx_strand_id
1 'polypeptide(L)'
;MQLLDSEQLEYAFQHSGISLATPARRFYMDLWETIQAAEKARDEQSLYTHVQSLRHFCHDYFILVRNWRHEEEELHEGEASCARSRDNAHEANAALSLFEKQFYRYALCYLELNRALIHTRVQISRLARDYNLNDPSLVLNVNHATGAMLSRAHKDRKAVMEKRQRLHRARALLQATDPLMEELGDLLPQHLDSEGDHQLTLFKGALRKERFERAQEIVAYWKEPYLYATGMTVLAAIKQNVEELRVQDGVILHSGELSLILAFLKGDESRINDFVEKYNVPYMIYQYRSLIHLGYLLGRIGSLEGLIIQHARLASLAVRPQENADYAKTQEQAILVPNRALLHSKFPTITAIFDDMETALRVLDRLFVQTREYEADTQP
;
A
#
# COMPACT_ATOMS: atom_id res chain seq x y z
N MET A 1 0.27 -23.58 -1.20
CA MET A 1 1.20 -24.25 -0.27
C MET A 1 0.51 -25.53 0.17
N GLN A 2 1.09 -26.70 -0.09
CA GLN A 2 0.46 -27.98 0.25
C GLN A 2 0.51 -28.21 1.77
N LEU A 3 -0.60 -28.71 2.32
CA LEU A 3 -0.63 -29.38 3.61
C LEU A 3 0.31 -30.58 3.52
N LEU A 4 1.33 -30.64 4.36
CA LEU A 4 1.90 -31.93 4.73
C LEU A 4 0.89 -32.57 5.69
N ASP A 5 0.67 -33.86 5.52
CA ASP A 5 -0.30 -34.62 6.31
C ASP A 5 0.04 -34.50 7.79
N SER A 6 -0.97 -34.19 8.63
CA SER A 6 -0.85 -34.12 10.10
C SER A 6 -0.28 -35.40 10.75
N GLU A 7 -0.18 -36.48 9.98
CA GLU A 7 0.48 -37.73 10.32
C GLU A 7 1.99 -37.59 10.54
N GLN A 8 2.66 -36.64 9.86
CA GLN A 8 4.10 -36.41 10.03
C GLN A 8 4.41 -35.84 11.43
N LEU A 9 3.57 -34.93 11.92
CA LEU A 9 3.68 -34.39 13.27
C LEU A 9 3.44 -35.46 14.34
N GLU A 10 2.42 -36.30 14.17
CA GLU A 10 2.15 -37.41 15.10
C GLU A 10 3.29 -38.43 15.12
N TYR A 11 3.78 -38.84 13.94
CA TYR A 11 4.93 -39.71 13.79
C TYR A 11 6.20 -39.13 14.45
N ALA A 12 6.46 -37.83 14.26
CA ALA A 12 7.62 -37.15 14.82
C ALA A 12 7.59 -37.09 16.35
N PHE A 13 6.41 -36.87 16.95
CA PHE A 13 6.24 -36.84 18.40
C PHE A 13 6.39 -38.25 18.99
N GLN A 14 5.80 -39.27 18.36
CA GLN A 14 5.96 -40.67 18.77
C GLN A 14 7.42 -41.12 18.71
N HIS A 15 8.16 -40.78 17.64
CA HIS A 15 9.59 -41.11 17.51
C HIS A 15 10.50 -40.33 18.45
N SER A 16 10.04 -39.16 18.90
CA SER A 16 10.75 -38.36 19.92
C SER A 16 10.34 -38.78 21.35
N GLY A 17 9.42 -39.76 21.48
CA GLY A 17 8.87 -40.24 22.74
C GLY A 17 8.04 -39.20 23.49
N ILE A 18 7.54 -38.15 22.83
CA ILE A 18 6.81 -37.05 23.46
C ILE A 18 5.32 -37.40 23.47
N SER A 19 4.69 -37.43 24.65
CA SER A 19 3.27 -37.81 24.81
C SER A 19 2.27 -36.73 24.33
N LEU A 20 2.77 -35.59 23.86
CA LEU A 20 1.99 -34.42 23.42
C LEU A 20 1.59 -34.43 21.94
N ALA A 21 1.63 -35.58 21.27
CA ALA A 21 1.30 -35.68 19.84
C ALA A 21 -0.10 -35.12 19.52
N THR A 22 -1.12 -35.53 20.27
CA THR A 22 -2.51 -35.07 20.08
C THR A 22 -2.68 -33.56 20.36
N PRO A 23 -2.22 -33.02 21.51
CA PRO A 23 -2.21 -31.58 21.73
C PRO A 23 -1.48 -30.78 20.66
N ALA A 24 -0.32 -31.24 20.19
CA ALA A 24 0.47 -30.53 19.18
C ALA A 24 -0.21 -30.54 17.80
N ARG A 25 -0.88 -31.63 17.44
CA ARG A 25 -1.72 -31.71 16.23
C ARG A 25 -2.90 -30.75 16.30
N ARG A 26 -3.59 -30.71 17.44
CA ARG A 26 -4.68 -29.76 17.67
C ARG A 26 -4.19 -28.32 17.56
N PHE A 27 -3.08 -27.99 18.21
CA PHE A 27 -2.46 -26.67 18.11
C PHE A 27 -2.14 -26.29 16.65
N TYR A 28 -1.52 -27.18 15.87
CA TYR A 28 -1.26 -26.93 14.46
C TYR A 28 -2.54 -26.66 13.65
N MET A 29 -3.60 -27.45 13.88
CA MET A 29 -4.90 -27.24 13.24
C MET A 29 -5.50 -25.89 13.62
N ASP A 30 -5.53 -25.54 14.91
CA ASP A 30 -6.06 -24.26 15.41
C ASP A 30 -5.29 -23.06 14.81
N LEU A 31 -3.96 -23.15 14.72
CA LEU A 31 -3.12 -22.17 14.03
C LEU A 31 -3.50 -22.02 12.57
N TRP A 32 -3.57 -23.15 11.85
CA TRP A 32 -3.81 -23.17 10.42
C TRP A 32 -5.20 -22.64 10.07
N GLU A 33 -6.23 -23.07 10.80
CA GLU A 33 -7.60 -22.58 10.66
C GLU A 33 -7.69 -21.07 10.95
N THR A 34 -6.99 -20.58 11.97
CA THR A 34 -6.93 -19.15 12.29
C THR A 34 -6.29 -18.36 11.17
N ILE A 35 -5.18 -18.85 10.60
CA ILE A 35 -4.52 -18.21 9.47
C ILE A 35 -5.46 -18.17 8.26
N GLN A 36 -6.09 -19.30 7.89
CA GLN A 36 -7.05 -19.36 6.79
C GLN A 36 -8.29 -18.48 7.00
N ALA A 37 -8.75 -18.34 8.25
CA ALA A 37 -9.86 -17.45 8.57
C ALA A 37 -9.44 -15.98 8.42
N ALA A 38 -8.24 -15.62 8.87
CA ALA A 38 -7.70 -14.26 8.75
C ALA A 38 -7.51 -13.81 7.29
N GLU A 39 -7.30 -14.74 6.35
CA GLU A 39 -7.27 -14.44 4.90
C GLU A 39 -8.58 -13.83 4.39
N LYS A 40 -9.70 -14.08 5.09
CA LYS A 40 -11.03 -13.57 4.73
C LYS A 40 -11.41 -12.29 5.49
N ALA A 41 -10.58 -11.86 6.45
CA ALA A 41 -10.84 -10.70 7.29
C ALA A 41 -10.74 -9.38 6.50
N ARG A 42 -11.87 -8.67 6.41
CA ARG A 42 -12.00 -7.45 5.60
C ARG A 42 -11.61 -6.18 6.35
N ASP A 43 -11.70 -6.20 7.67
CA ASP A 43 -11.47 -5.06 8.55
C ASP A 43 -10.40 -5.37 9.62
N GLU A 44 -9.85 -4.31 10.20
CA GLU A 44 -8.79 -4.40 11.22
C GLU A 44 -9.27 -5.05 12.52
N GLN A 45 -10.56 -4.93 12.87
CA GLN A 45 -11.10 -5.50 14.10
C GLN A 45 -11.21 -7.03 14.00
N SER A 46 -11.66 -7.54 12.86
CA SER A 46 -11.64 -8.97 12.55
C SER A 46 -10.21 -9.51 12.55
N LEU A 47 -9.26 -8.80 11.93
CA LEU A 47 -7.84 -9.20 11.94
C LEU A 47 -7.29 -9.24 13.37
N TYR A 48 -7.56 -8.21 14.18
CA TYR A 48 -7.15 -8.15 15.58
C TYR A 48 -7.66 -9.35 16.36
N THR A 49 -8.89 -9.79 16.10
CA THR A 49 -9.48 -10.96 16.75
C THR A 49 -8.69 -12.23 16.42
N HIS A 50 -8.34 -12.45 15.15
CA HIS A 50 -7.50 -13.58 14.74
C HIS A 50 -6.08 -13.51 15.33
N VAL A 51 -5.49 -12.32 15.44
CA VAL A 51 -4.18 -12.13 16.10
C VAL A 51 -4.25 -12.47 17.59
N GLN A 52 -5.34 -12.11 18.28
CA GLN A 52 -5.54 -12.50 19.68
C GLN A 52 -5.75 -14.02 19.82
N SER A 53 -6.53 -14.65 18.94
CA SER A 53 -6.68 -16.11 18.91
C SER A 53 -5.33 -16.80 18.69
N LEU A 54 -4.54 -16.34 17.72
CA LEU A 54 -3.19 -16.83 17.45
C LEU A 54 -2.30 -16.74 18.69
N ARG A 55 -2.34 -15.60 19.39
CA ARG A 55 -1.58 -15.39 20.63
C ARG A 55 -2.02 -16.35 21.73
N HIS A 56 -3.32 -16.55 21.88
CA HIS A 56 -3.89 -17.44 22.88
C HIS A 56 -3.50 -18.89 22.62
N PHE A 57 -3.65 -19.39 21.39
CA PHE A 57 -3.25 -20.76 21.03
C PHE A 57 -1.76 -21.01 21.28
N CYS A 58 -0.90 -20.07 20.88
CA CYS A 58 0.54 -20.18 21.16
C CYS A 58 0.81 -20.21 22.67
N HIS A 59 0.15 -19.34 23.44
CA HIS A 59 0.32 -19.28 24.89
C HIS A 59 -0.08 -20.60 25.57
N ASP A 60 -1.27 -21.12 25.24
CA ASP A 60 -1.82 -22.32 25.84
C ASP A 60 -0.97 -23.55 25.50
N TYR A 61 -0.53 -23.66 24.24
CA TYR A 61 0.38 -24.74 23.83
C TYR A 61 1.72 -24.67 24.57
N PHE A 62 2.35 -23.48 24.66
CA PHE A 62 3.63 -23.34 25.36
C PHE A 62 3.52 -23.59 26.86
N ILE A 63 2.41 -23.23 27.50
CA ILE A 63 2.13 -23.62 28.89
C ILE A 63 2.03 -25.14 29.01
N LEU A 64 1.28 -25.78 28.12
CA LEU A 64 1.11 -27.23 28.12
C LEU A 64 2.45 -27.96 27.96
N VAL A 65 3.32 -27.51 27.05
CA VAL A 65 4.68 -28.06 26.92
C VAL A 65 5.50 -27.83 28.19
N ARG A 66 5.39 -26.66 28.83
CA ARG A 66 6.10 -26.37 30.09
C ARG A 66 5.63 -27.27 31.23
N ASN A 67 4.33 -27.52 31.35
CA ASN A 67 3.78 -28.41 32.36
C ASN A 67 4.23 -29.86 32.13
N TRP A 68 4.15 -30.34 30.89
CA TRP A 68 4.65 -31.67 30.53
C TRP A 68 6.15 -31.82 30.84
N ARG A 69 6.95 -30.78 30.56
CA ARG A 69 8.37 -30.78 30.90
C ARG A 69 8.61 -30.93 32.41
N HIS A 70 7.84 -30.25 33.25
CA HIS A 70 7.97 -30.41 34.70
C HIS A 70 7.61 -31.82 35.17
N GLU A 71 6.56 -32.42 34.60
CA GLU A 71 6.21 -33.82 34.88
C GLU A 71 7.33 -34.78 34.45
N GLU A 72 7.97 -34.55 33.30
CA GLU A 72 9.10 -35.37 32.83
C GLU A 72 10.36 -35.16 33.67
N GLU A 73 10.63 -33.93 34.13
CA GLU A 73 11.74 -33.63 35.04
C GLU A 73 11.60 -34.41 36.36
N GLU A 74 10.39 -34.50 36.91
CA GLU A 74 10.07 -35.29 38.11
C GLU A 74 10.21 -36.80 37.86
N LEU A 75 9.74 -37.29 36.70
CA LEU A 75 9.82 -38.71 36.33
C LEU A 75 11.26 -39.20 36.16
N HIS A 76 12.12 -38.35 35.61
CA HIS A 76 13.53 -38.67 35.36
C HIS A 76 14.46 -38.17 36.48
N GLU A 77 13.91 -37.76 37.63
CA GLU A 77 14.70 -37.31 38.76
C GLU A 77 15.60 -38.46 39.28
N GLY A 78 16.91 -38.20 39.31
CA GLY A 78 17.90 -39.18 39.77
C GLY A 78 18.39 -40.17 38.71
N GLU A 79 17.90 -40.10 37.47
CA GLU A 79 18.49 -40.84 36.36
C GLU A 79 19.91 -40.34 36.05
N ALA A 80 20.80 -41.27 35.66
CA ALA A 80 22.17 -40.90 35.39
C ALA A 80 22.28 -40.06 34.10
N SER A 81 23.11 -39.02 34.15
CA SER A 81 23.34 -38.11 33.03
C SER A 81 24.83 -37.87 32.85
N CYS A 82 25.31 -38.00 31.62
CA CYS A 82 26.68 -37.63 31.29
C CYS A 82 26.85 -36.10 31.31
N ALA A 83 28.10 -35.61 31.45
CA ALA A 83 28.36 -34.16 31.49
C ALA A 83 27.79 -33.42 30.27
N ARG A 84 27.96 -33.98 29.06
CA ARG A 84 27.44 -33.39 27.83
C ARG A 84 25.91 -33.30 27.80
N SER A 85 25.21 -34.28 28.37
CA SER A 85 23.76 -34.27 28.48
C SER A 85 23.28 -33.12 29.37
N ARG A 86 23.96 -32.89 30.51
CA ARG A 86 23.68 -31.73 31.37
C ARG A 86 23.90 -30.40 30.66
N ASP A 87 25.00 -30.27 29.92
CA ASP A 87 25.29 -29.07 29.13
C ASP A 87 24.23 -28.83 28.05
N ASN A 88 23.85 -29.88 27.32
CA ASN A 88 22.79 -29.82 26.30
C ASN A 88 21.44 -29.41 26.91
N ALA A 89 21.08 -29.97 28.07
CA ALA A 89 19.83 -29.67 28.75
C ALA A 89 19.78 -28.22 29.23
N HIS A 90 20.90 -27.69 29.76
CA HIS A 90 21.02 -26.29 30.14
C HIS A 90 20.86 -25.35 28.93
N GLU A 91 21.52 -25.67 27.81
CA GLU A 91 21.39 -24.87 26.59
C GLU A 91 19.97 -24.92 26.01
N ALA A 92 19.35 -26.10 25.95
CA ALA A 92 17.98 -26.27 25.48
C ALA A 92 17.01 -25.42 26.33
N ASN A 93 17.17 -25.44 27.64
CA ASN A 93 16.41 -24.62 28.58
C ASN A 93 16.52 -23.11 28.29
N ALA A 94 17.74 -22.64 28.06
CA ALA A 94 17.98 -21.23 27.73
C ALA A 94 17.34 -20.84 26.38
N ALA A 95 17.35 -21.76 25.41
CA ALA A 95 16.86 -21.52 24.06
C ALA A 95 15.32 -21.50 23.94
N LEU A 96 14.59 -22.25 24.78
CA LEU A 96 13.14 -22.44 24.66
C LEU A 96 12.33 -21.14 24.71
N SER A 97 12.59 -20.28 25.71
CA SER A 97 11.86 -19.01 25.85
C SER A 97 12.04 -18.08 24.64
N LEU A 98 13.25 -18.06 24.07
CA LEU A 98 13.57 -17.29 22.88
C LEU A 98 12.87 -17.90 21.66
N PHE A 99 12.90 -19.23 21.53
CA PHE A 99 12.21 -19.94 20.45
C PHE A 99 10.72 -19.65 20.45
N GLU A 100 10.04 -19.77 21.60
CA GLU A 100 8.60 -19.50 21.75
C GLU A 100 8.21 -18.08 21.30
N LYS A 101 9.01 -17.09 21.71
CA LYS A 101 8.82 -15.69 21.29
C LYS A 101 8.97 -15.51 19.78
N GLN A 102 9.98 -16.14 19.18
CA GLN A 102 10.23 -16.02 17.74
C GLN A 102 9.24 -16.84 16.91
N PHE A 103 8.77 -17.97 17.41
CA PHE A 103 7.70 -18.77 16.81
C PHE A 103 6.43 -17.93 16.65
N TYR A 104 6.01 -17.23 17.71
CA TYR A 104 4.82 -16.37 17.62
C TYR A 104 5.00 -15.27 16.57
N ARG A 105 6.16 -14.62 16.52
CA ARG A 105 6.48 -13.61 15.49
C ARG A 105 6.45 -14.19 14.09
N TYR A 106 6.99 -15.39 13.92
CA TYR A 106 6.95 -16.13 12.66
C TYR A 106 5.51 -16.39 12.23
N ALA A 107 4.68 -16.94 13.13
CA ALA A 107 3.29 -17.26 12.84
C ALA A 107 2.46 -16.01 12.53
N LEU A 108 2.70 -14.90 13.23
CA LEU A 108 2.05 -13.62 12.95
C LEU A 108 2.45 -13.08 11.57
N CYS A 109 3.75 -13.06 11.26
CA CYS A 109 4.24 -12.65 9.95
C CYS A 109 3.67 -13.53 8.83
N TYR A 110 3.53 -14.83 9.08
CA TYR A 110 2.94 -15.79 8.14
C TYR A 110 1.45 -15.50 7.89
N LEU A 111 0.70 -15.20 8.95
CA LEU A 111 -0.72 -14.81 8.87
C LEU A 111 -0.89 -13.53 8.04
N GLU A 112 -0.16 -12.47 8.39
CA GLU A 112 -0.31 -11.17 7.74
C GLU A 112 0.13 -11.18 6.28
N LEU A 113 1.22 -11.89 5.97
CA LEU A 113 1.73 -11.99 4.60
C LEU A 113 0.78 -12.78 3.69
N ASN A 114 0.18 -13.88 4.18
CA ASN A 114 -0.82 -14.60 3.39
C ASN A 114 -2.06 -13.76 3.12
N ARG A 115 -2.55 -13.03 4.13
CA ARG A 115 -3.64 -12.08 3.95
C ARG A 115 -3.27 -11.01 2.92
N ALA A 116 -2.10 -10.40 3.04
CA ALA A 116 -1.57 -9.40 2.10
C ALA A 116 -1.56 -9.91 0.65
N LEU A 117 -1.05 -11.12 0.44
CA LEU A 117 -1.00 -11.77 -0.86
C LEU A 117 -2.40 -11.97 -1.46
N ILE A 118 -3.35 -12.51 -0.68
CA ILE A 118 -4.70 -12.79 -1.17
C ILE A 118 -5.46 -11.51 -1.50
N HIS A 119 -5.42 -10.52 -0.60
CA HIS A 119 -6.11 -9.24 -0.82
C HIS A 119 -5.54 -8.51 -2.03
N THR A 120 -4.21 -8.43 -2.12
CA THR A 120 -3.52 -7.79 -3.25
C THR A 120 -3.87 -8.51 -4.56
N ARG A 121 -3.83 -9.85 -4.58
CA ARG A 121 -4.18 -10.64 -5.77
C ARG A 121 -5.60 -10.35 -6.23
N VAL A 122 -6.58 -10.34 -5.31
CA VAL A 122 -7.98 -10.06 -5.65
C VAL A 122 -8.14 -8.65 -6.23
N GLN A 123 -7.45 -7.65 -5.66
CA GLN A 123 -7.52 -6.27 -6.13
C GLN A 123 -6.85 -6.11 -7.50
N ILE A 124 -5.66 -6.68 -7.71
CA ILE A 124 -4.99 -6.65 -9.01
C ILE A 124 -5.82 -7.39 -10.05
N SER A 125 -6.34 -8.59 -9.78
CA SER A 125 -7.16 -9.34 -10.75
C SER A 125 -8.41 -8.57 -11.20
N ARG A 126 -8.97 -7.69 -10.36
CA ARG A 126 -10.11 -6.84 -10.74
C ARG A 126 -9.72 -5.73 -11.71
N LEU A 127 -8.55 -5.14 -11.51
CA LEU A 127 -8.03 -4.02 -12.29
C LEU A 127 -7.35 -4.49 -13.58
N ALA A 128 -6.65 -5.62 -13.51
CA ALA A 128 -5.77 -6.11 -14.54
C ALA A 128 -6.48 -7.13 -15.45
N ARG A 129 -7.66 -6.76 -16.00
CA ARG A 129 -8.49 -7.66 -16.82
C ARG A 129 -7.73 -8.32 -17.98
N ASP A 130 -6.72 -7.62 -18.50
CA ASP A 130 -5.91 -8.04 -19.64
C ASP A 130 -4.53 -8.63 -19.25
N TYR A 131 -4.12 -8.56 -17.98
CA TYR A 131 -2.84 -9.12 -17.54
C TYR A 131 -3.03 -10.49 -16.87
N ASN A 132 -2.43 -11.51 -17.47
CA ASN A 132 -2.32 -12.80 -16.83
C ASN A 132 -1.23 -12.74 -15.73
N LEU A 133 -1.65 -12.75 -14.46
CA LEU A 133 -0.73 -12.75 -13.32
C LEU A 133 0.25 -13.93 -13.29
N ASN A 134 -0.08 -15.00 -14.02
CA ASN A 134 0.74 -16.21 -14.13
C ASN A 134 1.70 -16.18 -15.32
N ASP A 135 1.64 -15.18 -16.20
CA ASP A 135 2.53 -15.05 -17.36
C ASP A 135 3.40 -13.78 -17.26
N PRO A 136 4.67 -13.91 -16.85
CA PRO A 136 5.56 -12.77 -16.73
C PRO A 136 5.96 -12.12 -18.04
N SER A 137 5.85 -12.83 -19.16
CA SER A 137 6.31 -12.36 -20.46
C SER A 137 5.43 -11.24 -21.03
N LEU A 138 4.20 -11.15 -20.54
CA LEU A 138 3.20 -10.16 -20.95
C LEU A 138 3.19 -8.89 -20.06
N VAL A 139 3.97 -8.89 -18.97
CA VAL A 139 4.04 -7.75 -18.04
C VAL A 139 5.23 -6.88 -18.41
N LEU A 140 4.96 -5.60 -18.65
CA LEU A 140 6.00 -4.61 -18.96
C LEU A 140 7.06 -4.60 -17.84
N ASN A 141 8.34 -4.73 -18.21
CA ASN A 141 9.44 -4.75 -17.25
C ASN A 141 9.57 -3.38 -16.57
N VAL A 142 9.19 -3.35 -15.29
CA VAL A 142 9.25 -2.18 -14.41
C VAL A 142 10.21 -2.44 -13.25
N ASN A 143 10.65 -1.37 -12.59
CA ASN A 143 11.61 -1.45 -11.48
C ASN A 143 11.25 -0.45 -10.38
N HIS A 144 12.08 -0.38 -9.33
CA HIS A 144 11.87 0.57 -8.22
C HIS A 144 11.81 2.05 -8.67
N ALA A 145 12.51 2.44 -9.74
CA ALA A 145 12.45 3.81 -10.26
C ALA A 145 11.08 4.15 -10.87
N THR A 146 10.37 3.14 -11.41
CA THR A 146 9.00 3.29 -11.91
C THR A 146 8.07 3.82 -10.83
N GLY A 147 8.23 3.39 -9.57
CA GLY A 147 7.42 3.88 -8.45
C GLY A 147 7.55 5.38 -8.20
N ALA A 148 8.78 5.91 -8.26
CA ALA A 148 9.02 7.34 -8.10
C ALA A 148 8.44 8.15 -9.27
N MET A 149 8.53 7.62 -10.50
CA MET A 149 7.95 8.24 -11.68
C MET A 149 6.42 8.26 -11.63
N LEU A 150 5.79 7.15 -11.24
CA LEU A 150 4.34 7.06 -11.05
C LEU A 150 3.85 8.05 -9.98
N SER A 151 4.56 8.14 -8.85
CA SER A 151 4.18 9.10 -7.79
C SER A 151 4.23 10.56 -8.28
N ARG A 152 5.21 10.92 -9.11
CA ARG A 152 5.27 12.24 -9.77
C ARG A 152 4.12 12.41 -10.76
N ALA A 153 3.89 11.43 -11.63
CA ALA A 153 2.80 11.46 -12.61
C ALA A 153 1.43 11.65 -11.95
N HIS A 154 1.14 10.97 -10.84
CA HIS A 154 -0.11 11.17 -10.08
C HIS A 154 -0.22 12.58 -9.48
N LYS A 155 0.89 13.15 -8.98
CA LYS A 155 0.91 14.53 -8.48
C LYS A 155 0.66 15.54 -9.60
N ASP A 156 1.33 15.35 -10.75
CA ASP A 156 1.19 16.20 -11.92
C ASP A 156 -0.24 16.12 -12.48
N ARG A 157 -0.82 14.91 -12.54
CA ARG A 157 -2.23 14.69 -12.92
C ARG A 157 -3.18 15.51 -12.04
N LYS A 158 -3.05 15.40 -10.72
CA LYS A 158 -3.89 16.14 -9.77
C LYS A 158 -3.78 17.65 -9.98
N ALA A 159 -2.56 18.17 -10.15
CA ALA A 159 -2.33 19.59 -10.41
C ALA A 159 -2.97 20.05 -11.74
N VAL A 160 -2.85 19.24 -12.80
CA VAL A 160 -3.49 19.51 -14.10
C VAL A 160 -5.01 19.52 -13.98
N MET A 161 -5.60 18.56 -13.28
CA MET A 161 -7.04 18.49 -13.05
C MET A 161 -7.58 19.69 -12.25
N GLU A 162 -6.90 20.07 -11.17
CA GLU A 162 -7.25 21.27 -10.38
C GLU A 162 -7.16 22.54 -11.23
N LYS A 163 -6.11 22.68 -12.05
CA LYS A 163 -5.95 23.81 -12.96
C LYS A 163 -7.06 23.83 -14.03
N ARG A 164 -7.40 22.67 -14.60
CA ARG A 164 -8.48 22.51 -15.57
C ARG A 164 -9.82 22.95 -14.99
N GLN A 165 -10.17 22.50 -13.78
CA GLN A 165 -11.41 22.91 -13.10
C GLN A 165 -11.48 24.43 -12.87
N ARG A 166 -10.38 25.05 -12.44
CA ARG A 166 -10.30 26.52 -12.27
C ARG A 166 -10.54 27.25 -13.59
N LEU A 167 -9.90 26.80 -14.68
CA LEU A 167 -10.07 27.39 -16.01
C LEU A 167 -11.49 27.21 -16.56
N HIS A 168 -12.14 26.07 -16.30
CA HIS A 168 -13.54 25.87 -16.69
C HIS A 168 -14.48 26.82 -15.96
N ARG A 169 -14.28 27.01 -14.64
CA ARG A 169 -15.07 27.99 -13.87
C ARG A 169 -14.89 29.40 -14.43
N ALA A 170 -13.64 29.84 -14.63
CA ALA A 170 -13.36 31.15 -15.20
C ALA A 170 -13.94 31.33 -16.61
N ARG A 171 -13.86 30.30 -17.45
CA ARG A 171 -14.46 30.32 -18.79
C ARG A 171 -15.98 30.43 -18.71
N ALA A 172 -16.65 29.70 -17.82
CA ALA A 172 -18.09 29.77 -17.65
C ALA A 172 -18.56 31.18 -17.22
N LEU A 173 -17.77 31.86 -16.37
CA LEU A 173 -18.05 33.24 -15.97
C LEU A 173 -17.89 34.21 -17.16
N LEU A 174 -16.86 34.01 -17.99
CA LEU A 174 -16.62 34.88 -19.15
C LEU A 174 -17.61 34.62 -20.30
N GLN A 175 -18.15 33.41 -20.44
CA GLN A 175 -19.18 33.09 -21.44
C GLN A 175 -20.41 33.98 -21.35
N ALA A 176 -20.76 34.47 -20.15
CA ALA A 176 -21.85 35.43 -19.98
C ALA A 176 -21.51 36.84 -20.49
N THR A 177 -20.22 37.19 -20.52
CA THR A 177 -19.72 38.50 -20.96
C THR A 177 -19.22 38.52 -22.40
N ASP A 178 -18.90 37.36 -22.98
CA ASP A 178 -18.36 37.23 -24.34
C ASP A 178 -19.29 37.89 -25.40
N PRO A 179 -20.62 37.68 -25.41
CA PRO A 179 -21.50 38.32 -26.39
C PRO A 179 -21.52 39.85 -26.28
N LEU A 180 -21.45 40.38 -25.05
CA LEU A 180 -21.39 41.83 -24.82
C LEU A 180 -20.06 42.41 -25.30
N MET A 181 -18.97 41.65 -25.16
CA MET A 181 -17.65 42.04 -25.64
C MET A 181 -17.54 41.99 -27.17
N GLU A 182 -18.23 41.06 -27.82
CA GLU A 182 -18.38 41.00 -29.28
C GLU A 182 -19.23 42.17 -29.79
N GLU A 183 -20.36 42.46 -29.14
CA GLU A 183 -21.22 43.59 -29.46
C GLU A 183 -20.47 44.93 -29.35
N LEU A 184 -19.68 45.13 -28.29
CA LEU A 184 -18.80 46.30 -28.19
C LEU A 184 -17.74 46.34 -29.31
N GLY A 185 -17.26 45.18 -29.74
CA GLY A 185 -16.35 45.02 -30.89
C GLY A 185 -16.93 45.51 -32.20
N ASP A 186 -18.20 45.22 -32.45
CA ASP A 186 -18.86 45.60 -33.70
C ASP A 186 -19.33 47.06 -33.67
N LEU A 187 -19.80 47.55 -32.52
CA LEU A 187 -20.47 48.85 -32.42
C LEU A 187 -19.52 50.01 -32.11
N LEU A 188 -18.44 49.81 -31.33
CA LEU A 188 -17.50 50.90 -31.04
C LEU A 188 -16.85 51.49 -32.31
N PRO A 189 -16.38 50.70 -33.30
CA PRO A 189 -15.81 51.23 -34.53
C PRO A 189 -16.83 51.95 -35.41
N GLN A 190 -18.11 51.56 -35.35
CA GLN A 190 -19.18 52.22 -36.12
C GLN A 190 -19.56 53.60 -35.56
N HIS A 191 -19.41 53.79 -34.24
CA HIS A 191 -19.80 55.02 -33.56
C HIS A 191 -18.63 55.98 -33.27
N LEU A 192 -17.39 55.49 -33.26
CA LEU A 192 -16.18 56.26 -32.93
C LEU A 192 -15.10 56.18 -34.03
N ASP A 193 -15.42 55.62 -35.20
CA ASP A 193 -14.49 55.42 -36.31
C ASP A 193 -13.20 54.68 -35.86
N SER A 194 -12.02 55.10 -36.34
CA SER A 194 -10.72 54.50 -35.99
C SER A 194 -10.37 54.55 -34.50
N GLU A 195 -11.06 55.38 -33.73
CA GLU A 195 -10.88 55.48 -32.28
C GLU A 195 -11.61 54.35 -31.53
N GLY A 196 -12.65 53.74 -32.14
CA GLY A 196 -13.43 52.67 -31.52
C GLY A 196 -12.61 51.43 -31.17
N ASP A 197 -11.78 50.96 -32.10
CA ASP A 197 -10.86 49.83 -31.89
C ASP A 197 -9.82 50.13 -30.78
N HIS A 198 -9.34 51.37 -30.75
CA HIS A 198 -8.38 51.82 -29.73
C HIS A 198 -9.03 51.83 -28.34
N GLN A 199 -10.23 52.38 -28.22
CA GLN A 199 -10.97 52.43 -26.96
C GLN A 199 -11.32 51.04 -26.42
N LEU A 200 -11.72 50.11 -27.29
CA LEU A 200 -11.95 48.71 -26.90
C LEU A 200 -10.66 48.03 -26.41
N THR A 201 -9.54 48.30 -27.06
CA THR A 201 -8.22 47.77 -26.65
C THR A 201 -7.81 48.31 -25.28
N LEU A 202 -8.01 49.62 -25.04
CA LEU A 202 -7.75 50.24 -23.74
C LEU A 202 -8.65 49.65 -22.65
N PHE A 203 -9.94 49.44 -22.94
CA PHE A 203 -10.89 48.84 -22.01
C PHE A 203 -10.50 47.40 -21.63
N LYS A 204 -10.23 46.55 -22.64
CA LYS A 204 -9.72 45.18 -22.44
C LYS A 204 -8.43 45.18 -21.60
N GLY A 205 -7.49 46.09 -21.91
CA GLY A 205 -6.24 46.24 -21.17
C GLY A 205 -6.41 46.69 -19.73
N ALA A 206 -7.38 47.57 -19.45
CA ALA A 206 -7.71 48.02 -18.10
C ALA A 206 -8.34 46.90 -17.26
N LEU A 207 -9.31 46.16 -17.83
CA LEU A 207 -9.92 44.99 -17.20
C LEU A 207 -8.87 43.91 -16.88
N ARG A 208 -8.00 43.60 -17.84
CA ARG A 208 -6.91 42.61 -17.71
C ARG A 208 -5.97 42.91 -16.55
N LYS A 209 -5.69 44.19 -16.32
CA LYS A 209 -4.79 44.70 -15.26
C LYS A 209 -5.52 45.14 -13.99
N GLU A 210 -6.81 44.82 -13.88
CA GLU A 210 -7.66 45.14 -12.72
C GLU A 210 -7.73 46.66 -12.41
N ARG A 211 -7.50 47.50 -13.42
CA ARG A 211 -7.61 48.95 -13.32
C ARG A 211 -9.07 49.35 -13.53
N PHE A 212 -9.94 48.94 -12.61
CA PHE A 212 -11.39 49.09 -12.76
C PHE A 212 -11.85 50.56 -12.84
N GLU A 213 -11.19 51.46 -12.12
CA GLU A 213 -11.44 52.91 -12.21
C GLU A 213 -11.12 53.44 -13.61
N ARG A 214 -9.97 53.03 -14.17
CA ARG A 214 -9.59 53.38 -15.53
C ARG A 214 -10.54 52.79 -16.57
N ALA A 215 -11.02 51.56 -16.35
CA ALA A 215 -12.01 50.93 -17.22
C ALA A 215 -13.34 51.72 -17.19
N GLN A 216 -13.76 52.21 -16.03
CA GLN A 216 -14.96 53.05 -15.88
C GLN A 216 -14.80 54.40 -16.60
N GLU A 217 -13.63 55.04 -16.52
CA GLU A 217 -13.32 56.27 -17.27
C GLU A 217 -13.41 56.06 -18.79
N ILE A 218 -12.92 54.92 -19.28
CA ILE A 218 -12.98 54.56 -20.70
C ILE A 218 -14.43 54.37 -21.14
N VAL A 219 -15.24 53.66 -20.36
CA VAL A 219 -16.66 53.46 -20.68
C VAL A 219 -17.43 54.79 -20.65
N ALA A 220 -17.12 55.69 -19.72
CA ALA A 220 -17.73 57.02 -19.63
C ALA A 220 -17.43 57.92 -20.85
N TYR A 221 -16.38 57.63 -21.61
CA TYR A 221 -16.08 58.33 -22.86
C TYR A 221 -17.03 57.92 -24.00
N TRP A 222 -17.66 56.74 -23.92
CA TRP A 222 -18.61 56.26 -24.92
C TRP A 222 -19.94 56.99 -24.72
N LYS A 223 -20.13 58.09 -25.46
CA LYS A 223 -21.27 59.01 -25.31
C LYS A 223 -22.64 58.38 -25.59
N GLU A 224 -22.68 57.21 -26.24
CA GLU A 224 -23.90 56.48 -26.54
C GLU A 224 -24.42 55.72 -25.30
N PRO A 225 -25.69 55.94 -24.87
CA PRO A 225 -26.22 55.34 -23.65
C PRO A 225 -26.16 53.80 -23.61
N TYR A 226 -26.32 53.15 -24.77
CA TYR A 226 -26.31 51.70 -24.85
C TYR A 226 -24.88 51.13 -24.74
N LEU A 227 -23.88 51.74 -25.41
CA LEU A 227 -22.46 51.37 -25.28
C LEU A 227 -21.99 51.52 -23.84
N TYR A 228 -22.37 52.62 -23.20
CA TYR A 228 -22.10 52.86 -21.78
C TYR A 228 -22.68 51.77 -20.89
N ALA A 229 -23.97 51.42 -21.07
CA ALA A 229 -24.63 50.39 -20.29
C ALA A 229 -23.99 49.00 -20.48
N THR A 230 -23.67 48.63 -21.73
CA THR A 230 -23.00 47.36 -22.06
C THR A 230 -21.59 47.29 -21.45
N GLY A 231 -20.79 48.36 -21.58
CA GLY A 231 -19.46 48.46 -20.95
C GLY A 231 -19.49 48.37 -19.43
N MET A 232 -20.44 49.05 -18.79
CA MET A 232 -20.61 49.00 -17.34
C MET A 232 -21.08 47.61 -16.86
N THR A 233 -21.89 46.91 -17.64
CA THR A 233 -22.34 45.55 -17.34
C THR A 233 -21.19 44.56 -17.38
N VAL A 234 -20.35 44.62 -18.41
CA VAL A 234 -19.12 43.81 -18.49
C VAL A 234 -18.17 44.13 -17.34
N LEU A 235 -17.95 45.41 -17.05
CA LEU A 235 -17.08 45.84 -15.95
C LEU A 235 -17.57 45.31 -14.60
N ALA A 236 -18.87 45.41 -14.32
CA ALA A 236 -19.46 44.90 -13.09
C ALA A 236 -19.31 43.38 -12.96
N ALA A 237 -19.60 42.64 -14.04
CA ALA A 237 -19.49 41.18 -14.06
C ALA A 237 -18.04 40.71 -13.82
N ILE A 238 -17.05 41.35 -14.45
CA ILE A 238 -15.63 41.02 -14.25
C ILE A 238 -15.17 41.40 -12.83
N LYS A 239 -15.55 42.60 -12.35
CA LYS A 239 -15.17 43.07 -11.01
C LYS A 239 -15.75 42.18 -9.91
N GLN A 240 -16.97 41.68 -10.07
CA GLN A 240 -17.61 40.78 -9.10
C GLN A 240 -16.93 39.42 -9.02
N ASN A 241 -16.29 38.96 -10.11
CA ASN A 241 -15.70 37.63 -10.23
C ASN A 241 -14.16 37.65 -10.31
N VAL A 242 -13.51 38.75 -9.91
CA VAL A 242 -12.07 38.98 -10.11
C VAL A 242 -11.19 37.85 -9.57
N GLU A 243 -11.50 37.33 -8.37
CA GLU A 243 -10.70 36.27 -7.74
C GLU A 243 -10.76 34.95 -8.51
N GLU A 244 -11.90 34.64 -9.12
CA GLU A 244 -12.07 33.42 -9.93
C GLU A 244 -11.45 33.57 -11.34
N LEU A 245 -11.37 34.80 -11.84
CA LEU A 245 -10.82 35.14 -13.15
C LEU A 245 -9.29 35.29 -13.16
N ARG A 246 -8.63 35.40 -11.99
CA ARG A 246 -7.16 35.36 -11.83
C ARG A 246 -6.60 33.94 -11.98
N VAL A 247 -6.72 33.35 -13.17
CA VAL A 247 -6.37 31.93 -13.34
C VAL A 247 -4.89 31.68 -13.60
N GLN A 248 -4.14 32.68 -14.08
CA GLN A 248 -2.71 32.53 -14.37
C GLN A 248 -1.94 33.85 -14.18
N ASP A 249 -0.83 33.79 -13.44
CA ASP A 249 0.14 34.89 -13.24
C ASP A 249 -0.46 36.23 -12.75
N GLY A 250 -1.60 36.17 -12.04
CA GLY A 250 -2.27 37.35 -11.48
C GLY A 250 -2.94 38.25 -12.52
N VAL A 251 -3.27 37.72 -13.70
CA VAL A 251 -3.90 38.48 -14.79
C VAL A 251 -5.24 37.84 -15.17
N ILE A 252 -6.23 38.68 -15.48
CA ILE A 252 -7.52 38.21 -16.03
C ILE A 252 -7.32 37.89 -17.52
N LEU A 253 -7.54 36.63 -17.89
CA LEU A 253 -7.43 36.16 -19.26
C LEU A 253 -8.78 36.23 -19.98
N HIS A 254 -8.74 36.41 -21.30
CA HIS A 254 -9.94 36.34 -22.13
C HIS A 254 -10.35 34.90 -22.42
N SER A 255 -11.62 34.68 -22.79
CA SER A 255 -12.19 33.37 -23.10
C SER A 255 -11.41 32.60 -24.19
N GLY A 256 -10.91 33.30 -25.22
CA GLY A 256 -10.03 32.72 -26.24
C GLY A 256 -8.68 32.25 -25.71
N GLU A 257 -8.04 33.04 -24.84
CA GLU A 257 -6.77 32.68 -24.18
C GLU A 257 -6.97 31.49 -23.23
N LEU A 258 -8.07 31.47 -22.47
CA LEU A 258 -8.44 30.34 -21.63
C LEU A 258 -8.70 29.06 -22.46
N SER A 259 -9.34 29.19 -23.62
CA SER A 259 -9.59 28.05 -24.51
C SER A 259 -8.29 27.46 -25.07
N LEU A 260 -7.32 28.30 -25.41
CA LEU A 260 -5.99 27.87 -25.83
C LEU A 260 -5.24 27.13 -24.70
N ILE A 261 -5.28 27.68 -23.47
CA ILE A 261 -4.66 27.03 -22.30
C ILE A 261 -5.34 25.69 -21.98
N LEU A 262 -6.67 25.63 -22.06
CA LEU A 262 -7.42 24.38 -21.88
C LEU A 262 -7.02 23.32 -22.92
N ALA A 263 -6.77 23.72 -24.18
CA ALA A 263 -6.30 22.81 -25.22
C ALA A 263 -4.91 22.24 -24.92
N PHE A 264 -3.97 23.08 -24.45
CA PHE A 264 -2.65 22.62 -24.02
C PHE A 264 -2.73 21.67 -22.82
N LEU A 265 -3.54 22.02 -21.82
CA LEU A 265 -3.72 21.17 -20.64
C LEU A 265 -4.33 19.81 -20.97
N LYS A 266 -5.22 19.74 -21.96
CA LYS A 266 -5.77 18.47 -22.43
C LYS A 266 -4.68 17.56 -23.03
N GLY A 267 -3.71 18.14 -23.74
CA GLY A 267 -2.53 17.41 -24.25
C GLY A 267 -1.62 16.90 -23.14
N ASP A 268 -1.33 17.74 -22.14
CA ASP A 268 -0.57 17.34 -20.96
C ASP A 268 -1.27 16.26 -20.15
N GLU A 269 -2.58 16.41 -19.94
CA GLU A 269 -3.43 15.43 -19.27
C GLU A 269 -3.39 14.08 -19.99
N SER A 270 -3.57 14.07 -21.31
CA SER A 270 -3.50 12.84 -22.12
C SER A 270 -2.16 12.13 -21.92
N ARG A 271 -1.04 12.86 -22.05
CA ARG A 271 0.30 12.28 -21.88
C ARG A 271 0.52 11.69 -20.49
N ILE A 272 0.03 12.37 -19.44
CA ILE A 272 0.15 11.89 -18.05
C ILE A 272 -0.73 10.65 -17.84
N ASN A 273 -1.97 10.68 -18.34
CA ASN A 273 -2.91 9.56 -18.25
C ASN A 273 -2.36 8.33 -18.99
N ASP A 274 -1.84 8.50 -20.21
CA ASP A 274 -1.20 7.43 -20.98
C ASP A 274 -0.04 6.78 -20.21
N PHE A 275 0.76 7.61 -19.51
CA PHE A 275 1.84 7.10 -18.66
C PHE A 275 1.29 6.31 -17.47
N VAL A 276 0.29 6.84 -16.75
CA VAL A 276 -0.33 6.16 -15.61
C VAL A 276 -0.94 4.83 -16.04
N GLU A 277 -1.76 4.83 -17.08
CA GLU A 277 -2.41 3.62 -17.61
C GLU A 277 -1.39 2.56 -18.01
N LYS A 278 -0.29 2.97 -18.66
CA LYS A 278 0.76 2.06 -19.10
C LYS A 278 1.55 1.41 -17.96
N TYR A 279 1.85 2.13 -16.88
CA TYR A 279 2.82 1.67 -15.87
C TYR A 279 2.22 1.29 -14.52
N ASN A 280 1.01 1.76 -14.20
CA ASN A 280 0.43 1.60 -12.88
C ASN A 280 0.15 0.11 -12.54
N VAL A 281 -0.59 -0.60 -13.41
CA VAL A 281 -0.86 -2.04 -13.22
C VAL A 281 0.41 -2.90 -13.24
N PRO A 282 1.35 -2.74 -14.21
CA PRO A 282 2.63 -3.45 -14.15
C PRO A 282 3.40 -3.23 -12.85
N TYR A 283 3.39 -2.00 -12.31
CA TYR A 283 4.06 -1.70 -11.06
C TYR A 283 3.37 -2.33 -9.84
N MET A 284 2.03 -2.41 -9.82
CA MET A 284 1.32 -3.20 -8.80
C MET A 284 1.71 -4.69 -8.86
N ILE A 285 1.81 -5.26 -10.07
CA ILE A 285 2.24 -6.66 -10.25
C ILE A 285 3.67 -6.86 -9.73
N TYR A 286 4.57 -5.91 -9.99
CA TYR A 286 5.93 -5.93 -9.46
C TYR A 286 5.97 -5.93 -7.93
N GLN A 287 5.14 -5.10 -7.27
CA GLN A 287 5.02 -5.09 -5.81
C GLN A 287 4.42 -6.39 -5.27
N TYR A 288 3.40 -6.93 -5.94
CA TYR A 288 2.82 -8.23 -5.58
C TYR A 288 3.83 -9.37 -5.69
N ARG A 289 4.69 -9.39 -6.72
CA ARG A 289 5.80 -10.35 -6.83
C ARG A 289 6.82 -10.20 -5.69
N SER A 290 7.05 -8.98 -5.24
CA SER A 290 7.89 -8.74 -4.07
C SER A 290 7.29 -9.36 -2.80
N LEU A 291 5.97 -9.26 -2.60
CA LEU A 291 5.27 -9.98 -1.52
C LEU A 291 5.42 -11.51 -1.65
N ILE A 292 5.31 -12.07 -2.87
CA ILE A 292 5.52 -13.51 -3.08
C ILE A 292 6.96 -13.90 -2.70
N HIS A 293 7.94 -13.07 -3.07
CA HIS A 293 9.34 -13.29 -2.70
C HIS A 293 9.55 -13.32 -1.19
N LEU A 294 8.92 -12.39 -0.45
CA LEU A 294 8.91 -12.40 1.01
C LEU A 294 8.31 -13.71 1.56
N GLY A 295 7.28 -14.25 0.91
CA GLY A 295 6.69 -15.54 1.27
C GLY A 295 7.67 -16.70 1.12
N TYR A 296 8.46 -16.69 0.04
CA TYR A 296 9.54 -17.67 -0.13
C TYR A 296 10.65 -17.51 0.93
N LEU A 297 11.03 -16.27 1.26
CA LEU A 297 12.03 -16.03 2.32
C LEU A 297 11.54 -16.52 3.68
N LEU A 298 10.27 -16.29 4.00
CA LEU A 298 9.64 -16.79 5.22
C LEU A 298 9.63 -18.32 5.24
N GLY A 299 9.26 -18.96 4.13
CA GLY A 299 9.30 -20.43 3.99
C GLY A 299 10.69 -21.05 4.13
N ARG A 300 11.78 -20.29 3.91
CA ARG A 300 13.17 -20.76 4.16
C ARG A 300 13.52 -20.82 5.65
N ILE A 301 12.72 -20.22 6.54
CA ILE A 301 12.88 -20.35 7.98
C ILE A 301 12.36 -21.72 8.43
N GLY A 302 11.23 -22.17 7.88
CA GLY A 302 10.64 -23.48 8.14
C GLY A 302 9.15 -23.51 7.80
N SER A 303 8.49 -24.64 8.08
CA SER A 303 7.02 -24.71 8.14
C SER A 303 6.55 -24.55 9.59
N LEU A 304 5.29 -24.16 9.81
CA LEU A 304 4.70 -24.11 11.15
C LEU A 304 4.84 -25.46 11.86
N GLU A 305 4.50 -26.54 11.15
CA GLU A 305 4.65 -27.92 11.61
C GLU A 305 6.09 -28.24 12.00
N GLY A 306 7.06 -27.93 11.13
CA GLY A 306 8.47 -28.19 11.39
C GLY A 306 8.99 -27.43 12.60
N LEU A 307 8.53 -26.19 12.81
CA LEU A 307 8.89 -25.39 13.98
C LEU A 307 8.25 -25.93 15.27
N ILE A 308 7.02 -26.46 15.22
CA ILE A 308 6.38 -27.14 16.36
C ILE A 308 7.19 -28.38 16.76
N ILE A 309 7.61 -29.19 15.77
CA ILE A 309 8.44 -30.38 16.02
C ILE A 309 9.79 -29.98 16.62
N GLN A 310 10.42 -28.91 16.13
CA GLN A 310 11.69 -28.43 16.69
C GLN A 310 11.54 -27.94 18.12
N HIS A 311 10.47 -27.21 18.45
CA HIS A 311 10.15 -26.79 19.82
C HIS A 311 9.99 -28.00 20.74
N ALA A 312 9.21 -29.00 20.32
CA ALA A 312 8.96 -30.20 21.10
C ALA A 312 10.25 -31.01 21.34
N ARG A 313 11.10 -31.17 20.31
CA ARG A 313 12.41 -31.82 20.44
C ARG A 313 13.34 -31.07 21.39
N LEU A 314 13.36 -29.74 21.30
CA LEU A 314 14.14 -28.89 22.21
C LEU A 314 13.62 -29.01 23.65
N ALA A 315 12.31 -29.06 23.85
CA ALA A 315 11.66 -29.29 25.14
C ALA A 315 12.01 -30.65 25.73
N SER A 316 12.00 -31.71 24.91
CA SER A 316 12.38 -33.06 25.33
C SER A 316 13.86 -33.15 25.71
N LEU A 317 14.75 -32.55 24.91
CA LEU A 317 16.19 -32.50 25.20
C LEU A 317 16.49 -31.77 26.52
N ALA A 318 15.66 -30.80 26.90
CA ALA A 318 15.84 -30.04 28.13
C ALA A 318 15.57 -30.85 29.41
N VAL A 319 14.84 -31.96 29.31
CA VAL A 319 14.34 -32.71 30.48
C VAL A 319 14.78 -34.18 30.51
N ARG A 320 15.16 -34.76 29.37
CA ARG A 320 15.53 -36.18 29.29
C ARG A 320 17.04 -36.39 29.44
N PRO A 321 17.50 -37.00 30.54
CA PRO A 321 18.91 -37.28 30.73
C PRO A 321 19.40 -38.35 29.75
N GLN A 322 20.68 -38.25 29.39
CA GLN A 322 21.33 -39.20 28.49
C GLN A 322 22.61 -39.70 29.16
N GLU A 323 22.63 -40.99 29.48
CA GLU A 323 23.80 -41.66 30.08
C GLU A 323 24.96 -41.76 29.09
N ASN A 324 24.66 -42.04 27.81
CA ASN A 324 25.64 -42.25 26.77
C ASN A 324 26.06 -40.92 26.12
N ALA A 325 27.36 -40.59 26.20
CA ALA A 325 27.94 -39.36 25.65
C ALA A 325 27.88 -39.28 24.11
N ASP A 326 27.98 -40.40 23.40
CA ASP A 326 27.89 -40.45 21.93
C ASP A 326 26.45 -40.20 21.46
N TYR A 327 25.48 -40.72 22.21
CA TYR A 327 24.07 -40.40 21.98
C TYR A 327 23.79 -38.92 22.27
N ALA A 328 24.31 -38.38 23.38
CA ALA A 328 24.17 -36.96 23.70
C ALA A 328 24.78 -36.04 22.63
N LYS A 329 25.92 -36.42 22.05
CA LYS A 329 26.52 -35.73 20.91
C LYS A 329 25.63 -35.78 19.66
N THR A 330 24.98 -36.91 19.42
CA THR A 330 24.06 -37.07 18.29
C THR A 330 22.83 -36.18 18.44
N GLN A 331 22.29 -36.10 19.66
CA GLN A 331 21.16 -35.22 19.99
C GLN A 331 21.54 -33.73 19.89
N GLU A 332 22.74 -33.34 20.31
CA GLU A 332 23.27 -31.98 20.11
C GLU A 332 23.28 -31.61 18.61
N GLN A 333 23.80 -32.49 17.76
CA GLN A 333 23.87 -32.26 16.31
C GLN A 333 22.48 -32.23 15.65
N ALA A 334 21.55 -33.04 16.13
CA ALA A 334 20.21 -33.17 15.55
C ALA A 334 19.22 -32.09 16.03
N ILE A 335 19.41 -31.54 17.23
CA ILE A 335 18.45 -30.62 17.87
C ILE A 335 19.10 -29.25 18.12
N LEU A 336 20.19 -29.17 18.88
CA LEU A 336 20.77 -27.88 19.28
C LEU A 336 21.38 -27.13 18.10
N VAL A 337 22.15 -27.81 17.24
CA VAL A 337 22.79 -27.16 16.08
C VAL A 337 21.77 -26.52 15.13
N PRO A 338 20.67 -27.20 14.72
CA PRO A 338 19.60 -26.56 13.95
C PRO A 338 18.93 -25.39 14.68
N ASN A 339 18.67 -25.53 15.98
CA ASN A 339 18.05 -24.47 16.77
C ASN A 339 18.96 -23.24 16.93
N ARG A 340 20.29 -23.42 17.06
CA ARG A 340 21.27 -22.31 17.01
C ARG A 340 21.17 -21.58 15.67
N ALA A 341 21.15 -22.32 14.56
CA ALA A 341 21.02 -21.72 13.23
C ALA A 341 19.68 -20.97 13.06
N LEU A 342 18.58 -21.52 13.59
CA LEU A 342 17.29 -20.85 13.59
C LEU A 342 17.32 -19.55 14.40
N LEU A 343 17.73 -19.62 15.68
CA LEU A 343 17.69 -18.50 16.62
C LEU A 343 18.66 -17.37 16.24
N HIS A 344 19.86 -17.69 15.75
CA HIS A 344 20.89 -16.69 15.46
C HIS A 344 20.87 -16.17 14.03
N SER A 345 20.38 -16.95 13.07
CA SER A 345 20.52 -16.61 11.65
C SER A 345 19.19 -16.48 10.90
N LYS A 346 18.14 -17.22 11.29
CA LYS A 346 16.86 -17.24 10.57
C LYS A 346 15.80 -16.37 11.23
N PHE A 347 15.49 -16.58 12.50
CA PHE A 347 14.48 -15.79 13.21
C PHE A 347 14.75 -14.27 13.22
N PRO A 348 16.00 -13.77 13.29
CA PRO A 348 16.25 -12.34 13.17
C PRO A 348 15.77 -11.73 11.85
N THR A 349 15.63 -12.51 10.76
CA THR A 349 15.17 -11.99 9.47
C THR A 349 13.66 -11.75 9.42
N ILE A 350 12.88 -12.26 10.38
CA ILE A 350 11.42 -12.09 10.40
C ILE A 350 11.04 -10.61 10.46
N THR A 351 11.75 -9.81 11.26
CA THR A 351 11.47 -8.37 11.37
C THR A 351 11.65 -7.65 10.04
N ALA A 352 12.75 -7.93 9.32
CA ALA A 352 12.98 -7.34 8.01
C ALA A 352 11.90 -7.75 6.99
N ILE A 353 11.49 -9.03 7.00
CA ILE A 353 10.40 -9.52 6.13
C ILE A 353 9.09 -8.76 6.41
N PHE A 354 8.79 -8.53 7.69
CA PHE A 354 7.59 -7.82 8.12
C PHE A 354 7.62 -6.34 7.70
N ASP A 355 8.73 -5.65 7.94
CA ASP A 355 8.91 -4.24 7.57
C ASP A 355 8.83 -4.03 6.03
N ASP A 356 9.42 -4.94 5.26
CA ASP A 356 9.36 -4.94 3.80
C ASP A 356 7.94 -5.21 3.30
N MET A 357 7.21 -6.12 3.95
CA MET A 357 5.80 -6.40 3.65
C MET A 357 4.93 -5.15 3.87
N GLU A 358 5.05 -4.49 5.03
CA GLU A 358 4.31 -3.24 5.30
C GLU A 358 4.61 -2.17 4.26
N THR A 359 5.88 -2.03 3.88
CA THR A 359 6.31 -1.05 2.89
C THR A 359 5.67 -1.32 1.52
N ALA A 360 5.69 -2.57 1.07
CA ALA A 360 5.06 -2.98 -0.19
C ALA A 360 3.54 -2.76 -0.15
N LEU A 361 2.87 -3.09 0.96
CA LEU A 361 1.43 -2.86 1.14
C LEU A 361 1.06 -1.38 1.07
N ARG A 362 1.80 -0.49 1.77
CA ARG A 362 1.56 0.96 1.70
C ARG A 362 1.74 1.53 0.30
N VAL A 363 2.64 0.95 -0.51
CA VAL A 363 2.78 1.33 -1.92
C VAL A 363 1.56 0.86 -2.72
N LEU A 364 1.17 -0.41 -2.57
CA LEU A 364 0.02 -1.01 -3.24
C LEU A 364 -1.29 -0.28 -2.93
N ASP A 365 -1.59 -0.02 -1.66
CA ASP A 365 -2.81 0.68 -1.24
C ASP A 365 -2.93 2.06 -1.89
N ARG A 366 -1.82 2.81 -1.93
CA ARG A 366 -1.77 4.12 -2.62
C ARG A 366 -2.08 3.98 -4.11
N LEU A 367 -1.46 3.01 -4.78
CA LEU A 367 -1.70 2.77 -6.20
C LEU A 367 -3.15 2.35 -6.46
N PHE A 368 -3.74 1.52 -5.59
CA PHE A 368 -5.14 1.09 -5.73
C PHE A 368 -6.11 2.27 -5.59
N VAL A 369 -5.89 3.16 -4.62
CA VAL A 369 -6.68 4.40 -4.47
C VAL A 369 -6.53 5.27 -5.72
N GLN A 370 -5.30 5.53 -6.14
CA GLN A 370 -5.01 6.36 -7.31
C GLN A 370 -5.61 5.81 -8.62
N THR A 371 -5.69 4.49 -8.75
CA THR A 371 -6.33 3.83 -9.90
C THR A 371 -7.83 3.99 -9.87
N ARG A 372 -8.47 3.85 -8.70
CA ARG A 372 -9.93 4.08 -8.58
C ARG A 372 -10.30 5.52 -8.83
N GLU A 373 -9.50 6.47 -8.33
CA GLU A 373 -9.67 7.90 -8.63
C GLU A 373 -9.55 8.14 -10.13
N TYR A 374 -8.56 7.52 -10.79
CA TYR A 374 -8.43 7.58 -12.25
C TYR A 374 -9.68 7.07 -12.96
N GLU A 375 -10.15 5.87 -12.64
CA GLU A 375 -11.35 5.29 -13.26
C GLU A 375 -12.59 6.18 -13.05
N ALA A 376 -12.76 6.77 -11.87
CA ALA A 376 -13.87 7.67 -11.56
C ALA A 376 -13.83 8.98 -12.36
N ASP A 377 -12.62 9.50 -12.64
CA ASP A 377 -12.45 10.75 -13.39
C ASP A 377 -12.54 10.56 -14.92
N THR A 378 -12.30 9.35 -15.41
CA THR A 378 -12.28 9.03 -16.85
C THR A 378 -13.52 8.32 -17.36
N GLN A 379 -14.38 7.80 -16.47
CA GLN A 379 -15.68 7.26 -16.86
C GLN A 379 -16.71 8.40 -17.01
N PRO A 380 -17.44 8.47 -18.15
CA PRO A 380 -18.37 9.55 -18.48
C PRO A 380 -19.65 9.57 -17.65
#